data_AF-A0A540WZ08-F1
#
_entry.id   AF-A0A540WZ08-F1
#
_cell.length_a   1.000
_cell.length_b   1.000
_cell.length_c   1.000
_cell.angle_alpha   90.00
_cell.angle_beta   90.00
_cell.angle_gamma   90.00
#
_symmetry.space_group_name_H-M   'P 1'
#
loop_
_entity.id
_entity.type
_entity.pdbx_description
1 polymer ?
#
loop_
_entity_poly.entity_id
_entity_poly.type
_entity_poly.pdbx_seq_one_letter_code
_entity_poly.pdbx_strand_id
1 'polypeptide(L)' 'MSATTFASISSVGPLGHVVTLRGTDVEVEAHAPTRQEAESDASLALTRERRRLEAEQRRGVHRTVSRRRP' A
#
# COMPACT_ATOMS: atom_id res chain seq x y z
N MET A 1 3.58 -11.48 14.03
CA MET A 1 4.41 -11.19 12.85
C MET A 1 3.55 -11.45 11.62
N SER A 2 2.98 -10.41 10.99
CA SER A 2 2.14 -10.61 9.80
C SER A 2 3.06 -10.82 8.60
N ALA A 3 2.97 -11.97 7.96
CA ALA A 3 3.78 -12.33 6.81
C ALA A 3 3.39 -11.44 5.63
N THR A 4 4.27 -10.49 5.27
CA THR A 4 4.19 -9.74 4.02
C THR A 4 4.33 -10.76 2.88
N THR A 5 3.21 -11.20 2.30
CA THR A 5 3.23 -12.12 1.16
C THR A 5 3.60 -11.29 -0.07
N PHE A 6 4.88 -11.32 -0.42
CA PHE A 6 5.43 -10.60 -1.56
C PHE A 6 5.11 -11.39 -2.85
N ALA A 7 4.11 -10.95 -3.60
CA ALA A 7 3.86 -11.41 -4.96
C ALA A 7 4.14 -10.24 -5.91
N SER A 8 5.24 -10.31 -6.66
CA SER A 8 5.57 -9.35 -7.72
C SER A 8 5.32 -10.04 -9.06
N ILE A 9 4.33 -9.55 -9.81
CA ILE A 9 4.09 -9.91 -11.21
C ILE A 9 4.58 -8.73 -12.04
N SER A 10 5.68 -8.91 -12.76
CA SER A 10 6.17 -7.92 -13.72
C SER A 10 5.69 -8.29 -15.12
N SER A 11 5.01 -7.36 -15.79
CA SER A 11 4.65 -7.49 -17.21
C SER A 11 5.13 -6.27 -17.99
N VAL A 12 5.59 -6.47 -19.22
CA VAL A 12 5.88 -5.38 -20.16
C VAL A 12 4.58 -5.04 -20.89
N GLY A 13 4.06 -3.83 -20.66
CA GLY A 13 2.87 -3.30 -21.32
C GLY A 13 3.21 -2.16 -22.29
N PRO A 14 2.20 -1.60 -23.00
CA PRO A 14 2.40 -0.49 -23.93
C PRO A 14 2.93 0.79 -23.27
N LEU A 15 2.85 0.89 -21.94
CA LEU A 15 3.33 2.01 -21.12
C LEU A 15 4.67 1.75 -20.43
N GLY A 16 5.35 0.63 -20.71
CA GLY A 16 6.60 0.23 -20.06
C GLY A 16 6.44 -0.98 -19.15
N HIS A 17 7.12 -0.98 -18.01
CA HIS A 17 7.04 -2.04 -17.00
C HIS A 17 5.89 -1.78 -16.04
N VAL A 18 5.11 -2.82 -15.77
CA VAL A 18 4.05 -2.82 -14.75
C VAL A 18 4.52 -3.68 -13.58
N VAL A 19 4.38 -3.15 -12.37
CA VAL A 19 4.65 -3.88 -11.13
C VAL A 19 3.45 -3.73 -10.21
N THR A 20 2.89 -4.87 -9.82
CA THR A 20 1.81 -4.94 -8.83
C THR A 20 2.39 -5.47 -7.52
N LEU A 21 2.18 -4.75 -6.42
CA LEU A 21 2.55 -5.18 -5.07
C LEU A 21 1.29 -5.35 -4.21
N ARG A 22 1.21 -6.49 -3.55
CA ARG A 22 0.10 -6.82 -2.66
C ARG A 22 0.58 -6.91 -1.21
N GLY A 23 -0.07 -6.13 -0.34
CA GLY A 23 -0.01 -6.26 1.11
C GLY A 23 -1.24 -6.99 1.65
N THR A 24 -1.36 -7.04 2.98
CA THR A 24 -2.48 -7.71 3.67
C THR A 24 -3.84 -7.10 3.31
N ASP A 25 -3.93 -5.77 3.30
CA ASP A 25 -5.20 -5.04 3.11
C ASP A 25 -5.14 -4.01 1.97
N VAL A 26 -4.09 -4.06 1.15
CA VAL A 26 -3.85 -3.07 0.10
C VAL A 26 -3.14 -3.72 -1.08
N GLU A 27 -3.51 -3.32 -2.29
CA GLU A 27 -2.87 -3.67 -3.53
C GLU A 27 -2.56 -2.38 -4.29
N VAL A 28 -1.36 -2.26 -4.82
CA VAL A 28 -0.93 -1.09 -5.62
C VAL A 28 -0.28 -1.55 -6.90
N GLU A 29 -0.54 -0.80 -7.97
CA GLU A 29 0.05 -0.99 -9.29
C GLU A 29 0.82 0.27 -9.67
N ALA A 30 2.03 0.10 -10.20
CA ALA A 30 2.84 1.19 -10.73
C ALA A 30 3.36 0.86 -12.13
N HIS A 31 3.45 1.90 -12.94
CA HIS A 31 3.95 1.84 -14.31
C HIS A 31 5.15 2.76 -14.45
N ALA A 32 6.25 2.26 -15.03
CA ALA A 32 7.41 3.09 -15.32
C ALA A 32 8.19 2.58 -16.55
N PRO A 33 9.05 3.44 -17.16
CA PRO A 33 9.90 3.04 -18.28
C PRO A 33 10.86 1.90 -17.95
N THR A 34 11.27 1.75 -16.69
CA THR A 34 12.12 0.67 -16.23
C THR A 34 11.46 -0.16 -15.12
N ARG A 35 11.84 -1.44 -15.03
CA ARG A 35 11.39 -2.30 -13.94
C ARG A 35 11.76 -1.74 -12.57
N GLN A 36 12.97 -1.19 -12.43
CA GLN A 36 13.48 -0.68 -11.16
C GLN A 36 12.67 0.55 -10.68
N GLU A 37 12.31 1.45 -11.59
CA GLU A 37 11.44 2.59 -11.27
C GLU A 37 10.04 2.11 -10.89
N ALA A 38 9.46 1.17 -11.63
CA ALA A 38 8.13 0.63 -11.32
C ALA A 38 8.11 -0.06 -9.93
N GLU A 39 9.17 -0.80 -9.58
CA GLU A 39 9.32 -1.40 -8.25
C GLU A 39 9.46 -0.34 -7.14
N SER A 40 10.23 0.72 -7.39
CA SER A 40 10.42 1.84 -6.45
C SER A 40 9.09 2.58 -6.21
N ASP A 41 8.37 2.88 -7.29
CA ASP A 41 7.10 3.60 -7.23
C ASP A 41 6.01 2.77 -6.55
N ALA A 42 5.91 1.48 -6.90
CA ALA A 42 4.97 0.56 -6.24
C ALA A 42 5.29 0.43 -4.75
N SER A 43 6.57 0.32 -4.38
CA SER A 43 7.00 0.21 -2.97
C SER A 43 6.66 1.47 -2.16
N LEU A 44 6.87 2.64 -2.77
CA LEU A 44 6.54 3.94 -2.18
C LEU A 44 5.02 4.09 -2.00
N ALA A 45 4.24 3.74 -3.03
CA ALA A 45 2.78 3.77 -2.99
C ALA A 45 2.22 2.84 -1.92
N LEU A 46 2.70 1.59 -1.85
CA LEU A 46 2.30 0.61 -0.85
C LEU A 46 2.57 1.12 0.57
N THR A 47 3.74 1.72 0.80
CA THR A 47 4.12 2.27 2.10
C THR A 47 3.23 3.43 2.51
N ARG A 48 2.90 4.34 1.57
CA ARG A 48 2.02 5.48 1.83
C ARG A 48 0.61 5.01 2.19
N GLU A 49 0.07 4.05 1.45
CA GLU A 49 -1.29 3.56 1.67
C GLU A 49 -1.39 2.76 2.98
N ARG A 50 -0.37 1.95 3.31
CA ARG A 50 -0.28 1.32 4.63
C ARG A 50 -0.27 2.33 5.77
N ARG A 51 0.53 3.39 5.67
CA ARG A 51 0.58 4.45 6.69
C ARG A 51 -0.75 5.19 6.81
N ARG A 52 -1.45 5.41 5.69
CA ARG A 52 -2.78 6.00 5.67
C ARG A 52 -3.79 5.12 6.42
N LEU A 53 -3.84 3.82 6.12
CA LEU A 53 -4.71 2.86 6.79
C LEU A 53 -4.41 2.78 8.30
N GLU A 54 -3.14 2.76 8.68
CA GLU A 54 -2.73 2.80 10.10
C GLU A 54 -3.20 4.10 10.79
N ALA A 55 -3.10 5.24 10.12
CA ALA A 55 -3.55 6.52 10.65
C ALA A 55 -5.09 6.59 10.80
N GLU A 56 -5.83 6.06 9.83
CA GLU A 56 -7.30 5.98 9.86
C GLU A 56 -7.77 5.07 11.01
N GLN A 57 -7.12 3.91 11.20
CA GLN A 57 -7.40 3.02 12.33
C GLN A 57 -7.16 3.72 13.67
N ARG A 58 -6.02 4.41 13.84
CA ARG A 58 -5.74 5.17 15.07
C ARG A 58 -6.79 6.26 15.34
N ARG A 59 -7.22 6.99 14.30
CA ARG A 59 -8.27 8.02 14.42
C ARG A 59 -9.63 7.42 14.80
N GLY A 60 -9.98 6.25 14.24
CA GLY A 60 -11.19 5.50 14.59
C GLY A 60 -11.22 5.11 16.08
N VAL A 61 -10.09 4.60 16.59
CA VAL A 61 -9.92 4.22 18.01
C VAL A 61 -10.12 5.44 18.93
N HIS A 62 -9.53 6.60 18.61
CA HIS A 62 -9.68 7.81 19.42
C HIS A 62 -11.10 8.38 19.42
N ARG A 63 -11.90 8.16 18.35
CA ARG A 63 -13.29 8.64 18.28
C ARG A 63 -14.23 7.86 19.19
N THR A 64 -13.94 6.59 19.47
CA THR A 64 -14.76 5.72 20.32
C THR A 64 -14.61 5.95 21.83
N VAL A 65 -13.57 6.65 22.30
CA VAL A 65 -13.29 6.76 23.75
C VAL A 65 -13.92 8.00 24.41
N SER A 66 -14.48 8.95 23.65
CA SER A 66 -15.10 10.17 24.20
C SER A 66 -16.63 10.10 24.26
N ARG A 67 -17.16 9.12 25.01
CA ARG A 67 -18.56 9.10 25.46
C ARG A 67 -18.69 8.50 26.86
N ARG A 68 -18.05 9.12 27.85
CA ARG A 68 -18.59 9.09 29.22
C ARG A 68 -19.17 10.47 29.51
N ARG A 69 -20.49 10.52 29.49
CA ARG A 69 -21.35 11.67 29.81
C ARG A 69 -21.18 12.07 31.30
N PRO A 70 -21.54 13.32 31.65
CA PRO A 70 -21.53 13.83 33.03
C PRO A 70 -22.42 13.02 33.98
#